data_AF-A0A2V3JN79-F1
#
_entry.id   AF-A0A2V3JN79-F1
#
_cell.length_a   1.000
_cell.length_b   1.000
_cell.length_c   1.000
_cell.angle_alpha   90.00
_cell.angle_beta   90.00
_cell.angle_gamma   90.00
#
_symmetry.space_group_name_H-M   'P 1'
#
loop_
_entity.id
_entity.type
_entity.pdbx_description
1 polymer ?
#
loop_
_entity_poly.entity_id
_entity_poly.type
_entity_poly.pdbx_seq_one_letter_code
_entity_poly.pdbx_strand_id
1 'polypeptide(L)'
;MNITEIPETLKSIIKNTAEKLSGFKRRIYIAEITIELLDKSARKAEREFGWGRKTVEKGMMELTTGIRCVDNYSARGNKKTEEKMPELGGGYTIDSWSEEPD
;
A
#
# COMPACT_ATOMS: atom_id res chain seq x y z
N MET A 1 -18.84 -21.87 2.98
CA MET A 1 -18.52 -23.25 2.56
C MET A 1 -17.14 -23.57 3.10
N ASN A 2 -16.95 -24.63 3.88
CA ASN A 2 -15.61 -25.02 4.30
C ASN A 2 -14.97 -25.77 3.14
N ILE A 3 -14.25 -25.04 2.29
CA ILE A 3 -13.45 -25.64 1.25
C ILE A 3 -12.26 -26.32 1.94
N THR A 4 -12.23 -27.64 1.93
CA THR A 4 -11.17 -28.42 2.58
C THR A 4 -9.80 -28.11 1.99
N GLU A 5 -9.74 -27.83 0.68
CA GLU A 5 -8.54 -27.43 -0.04
C GLU A 5 -8.88 -26.48 -1.21
N ILE A 6 -8.18 -25.34 -1.31
CA ILE A 6 -8.32 -24.41 -2.44
C ILE A 6 -7.49 -24.94 -3.62
N PRO A 7 -8.07 -25.17 -4.81
CA PRO A 7 -7.31 -25.61 -5.98
C PRO A 7 -6.17 -24.65 -6.34
N GLU A 8 -5.02 -25.17 -6.76
CA GLU A 8 -3.83 -24.35 -7.05
C GLU A 8 -4.08 -23.34 -8.18
N THR A 9 -4.85 -23.73 -9.20
CA THR A 9 -5.29 -22.83 -10.28
C THR A 9 -6.09 -21.66 -9.72
N LEU A 10 -7.03 -21.91 -8.81
CA LEU A 10 -7.79 -20.86 -8.15
C LEU A 10 -6.89 -19.98 -7.27
N LYS A 11 -5.94 -20.57 -6.54
CA LYS A 11 -4.98 -19.80 -5.73
C LYS A 11 -4.20 -18.82 -6.59
N SER A 12 -3.70 -19.27 -7.74
CA SER A 12 -2.95 -18.42 -8.68
C SER A 12 -3.80 -17.26 -9.21
N ILE A 13 -5.06 -17.51 -9.60
CA ILE A 13 -5.98 -16.47 -10.07
C ILE A 13 -6.23 -15.44 -8.96
N ILE A 14 -6.45 -15.90 -7.73
CA ILE A 14 -6.67 -15.04 -6.58
C ILE A 14 -5.44 -14.16 -6.32
N LYS A 15 -4.22 -14.73 -6.32
CA LYS A 15 -2.97 -13.98 -6.12
C LYS A 15 -2.75 -12.95 -7.23
N ASN A 16 -2.89 -13.36 -8.49
CA ASN A 16 -2.74 -12.46 -9.64
C ASN A 16 -3.72 -11.29 -9.58
N THR A 17 -4.94 -11.52 -9.09
CA THR A 17 -5.93 -10.46 -8.91
C THR A 17 -5.52 -9.51 -7.78
N ALA A 18 -5.07 -10.04 -6.64
CA ALA A 18 -4.57 -9.23 -5.53
C ALA A 18 -3.34 -8.38 -5.90
N GLU A 19 -2.48 -8.87 -6.80
CA GLU A 19 -1.29 -8.14 -7.29
C GLU A 19 -1.64 -6.97 -8.22
N LYS A 20 -2.74 -7.09 -8.97
CA LYS A 20 -3.26 -6.01 -9.83
C LYS A 20 -3.97 -4.91 -9.04
N LEU A 21 -4.32 -5.17 -7.78
CA LEU A 21 -4.94 -4.21 -6.88
C LEU A 21 -3.89 -3.51 -6.02
N SER A 22 -4.16 -2.29 -5.59
CA SER A 22 -3.28 -1.54 -4.69
C SER A 22 -4.04 -0.90 -3.53
N GLY A 23 -3.30 -0.56 -2.47
CA GLY A 23 -3.81 0.15 -1.31
C GLY A 23 -5.04 -0.50 -0.68
N PHE A 24 -6.08 0.31 -0.47
CA PHE A 24 -7.33 -0.12 0.17
C PHE A 24 -8.07 -1.21 -0.60
N LYS A 25 -8.16 -1.10 -1.94
CA LYS A 25 -8.87 -2.09 -2.77
C LYS A 25 -8.27 -3.48 -2.62
N ARG A 26 -6.94 -3.57 -2.57
CA ARG A 26 -6.22 -4.83 -2.33
C ARG A 26 -6.53 -5.41 -0.94
N ARG A 27 -6.59 -4.55 0.10
CA ARG A 27 -6.89 -5.00 1.48
C ARG A 27 -8.30 -5.55 1.61
N ILE A 28 -9.28 -4.89 1.01
CA ILE A 28 -10.68 -5.36 1.00
C ILE A 28 -10.79 -6.69 0.28
N TYR A 29 -10.22 -6.81 -0.93
CA TYR A 29 -10.24 -8.06 -1.68
C TYR A 29 -9.64 -9.23 -0.90
N ILE A 30 -8.46 -9.03 -0.30
CA ILE A 30 -7.80 -10.05 0.53
C ILE A 30 -8.65 -10.42 1.75
N ALA A 31 -9.32 -9.44 2.37
CA ALA A 31 -10.19 -9.68 3.51
C ALA A 31 -11.42 -10.51 3.13
N GLU A 32 -12.08 -10.20 2.01
CA GLU A 32 -13.22 -10.97 1.48
C GLU A 32 -12.82 -12.44 1.28
N ILE A 33 -11.72 -12.68 0.56
CA ILE A 33 -11.19 -14.03 0.34
C ILE A 33 -10.88 -14.74 1.67
N THR A 34 -10.31 -14.03 2.64
CA THR A 34 -9.97 -14.62 3.94
C THR A 34 -11.23 -14.99 4.73
N ILE A 35 -12.28 -14.16 4.65
CA ILE A 35 -13.55 -14.41 5.32
C ILE A 35 -14.27 -15.61 4.69
N GLU A 36 -14.34 -15.65 3.37
CA GLU A 36 -15.13 -16.64 2.64
C GLU A 36 -14.43 -18.00 2.53
N LEU A 37 -13.10 -18.02 2.37
CA LEU A 37 -12.36 -19.25 2.03
C LEU A 37 -11.42 -19.74 3.13
N LEU A 38 -11.11 -18.92 4.14
CA LEU A 38 -10.03 -19.19 5.11
C LEU A 38 -10.47 -19.06 6.57
N ASP A 39 -11.76 -19.23 6.87
CA ASP A 39 -12.33 -19.16 8.22
C ASP A 39 -11.94 -17.87 8.97
N LYS A 40 -11.85 -16.75 8.25
CA LYS A 40 -11.42 -15.45 8.82
C LYS A 40 -10.02 -15.50 9.46
N SER A 41 -9.18 -16.46 9.08
CA SER A 41 -7.87 -16.71 9.70
C SER A 41 -6.73 -16.05 8.92
N ALA A 42 -6.15 -14.99 9.51
CA ALA A 42 -4.96 -14.35 8.97
C ALA A 42 -3.75 -15.30 8.85
N ARG A 43 -3.65 -16.32 9.73
CA ARG A 43 -2.61 -17.35 9.64
C ARG A 43 -2.78 -18.24 8.42
N LYS A 44 -4.02 -18.63 8.10
CA LYS A 44 -4.31 -19.39 6.87
C LYS A 44 -4.02 -18.52 5.63
N ALA A 45 -4.39 -17.25 5.65
CA ALA A 45 -4.09 -16.33 4.54
C ALA A 45 -2.58 -16.19 4.26
N GLU A 46 -1.77 -16.10 5.31
CA GLU A 46 -0.31 -16.10 5.16
C GLU A 46 0.19 -17.42 4.57
N ARG A 47 -0.27 -18.56 5.08
CA ARG A 47 0.18 -19.88 4.61
C ARG A 47 -0.22 -20.17 3.16
N GLU A 48 -1.48 -19.89 2.79
CA GLU A 48 -2.00 -20.23 1.46
C GLU A 48 -1.58 -19.22 0.38
N PHE A 49 -1.43 -17.93 0.74
CA PHE A 49 -1.23 -16.86 -0.24
C PHE A 49 0.02 -16.00 -0.02
N GLY A 50 0.69 -16.11 1.13
CA GLY A 50 1.85 -15.27 1.49
C GLY A 50 1.47 -13.85 1.92
N TRP A 51 0.21 -13.60 2.27
CA TRP A 51 -0.23 -12.26 2.68
C TRP A 51 0.09 -11.97 4.14
N GLY A 52 0.70 -10.81 4.40
CA GLY A 52 1.07 -10.41 5.75
C GLY A 52 -0.14 -10.26 6.67
N ARG A 53 -0.10 -10.93 7.83
CA ARG A 53 -1.24 -11.05 8.76
C ARG A 53 -1.87 -9.72 9.16
N LYS A 54 -1.05 -8.70 9.50
CA LYS A 54 -1.53 -7.35 9.86
C LYS A 54 -2.34 -6.69 8.74
N THR A 55 -1.95 -6.92 7.48
CA THR A 55 -2.67 -6.38 6.32
C THR A 55 -4.04 -7.04 6.17
N VAL A 56 -4.10 -8.35 6.39
CA VAL A 56 -5.34 -9.14 6.35
C VAL A 56 -6.28 -8.71 7.49
N GLU A 57 -5.78 -8.64 8.72
CA GLU A 57 -6.54 -8.17 9.89
C GLU A 57 -7.08 -6.75 9.70
N LYS A 58 -6.25 -5.83 9.20
CA LYS A 58 -6.68 -4.47 8.87
C LYS A 58 -7.81 -4.48 7.84
N GLY A 59 -7.67 -5.23 6.75
CA GLY A 59 -8.72 -5.36 5.74
C GLY A 59 -10.03 -5.93 6.30
N MET A 60 -9.96 -6.96 7.15
CA MET A 60 -11.15 -7.56 7.77
C MET A 60 -11.86 -6.58 8.71
N MET A 61 -11.11 -5.78 9.49
CA MET A 61 -11.69 -4.72 10.31
C MET A 61 -12.32 -3.61 9.46
N GLU A 62 -11.63 -3.17 8.39
CA GLU A 62 -12.15 -2.17 7.45
C GLU A 62 -13.47 -2.65 6.82
N LEU A 63 -13.55 -3.92 6.43
CA LEU A 63 -14.75 -4.53 5.86
C LEU A 63 -15.89 -4.66 6.87
N THR A 64 -15.59 -5.13 8.09
CA THR A 64 -16.59 -5.31 9.16
C THR A 64 -17.18 -3.99 9.63
N THR A 65 -16.36 -2.94 9.69
CA THR A 65 -16.79 -1.61 10.17
C THR A 65 -17.32 -0.72 9.05
N GLY A 66 -17.04 -1.03 7.79
CA GLY A 66 -17.29 -0.14 6.65
C GLY A 66 -16.39 1.09 6.63
N ILE A 67 -15.41 1.19 7.54
CA ILE A 67 -14.53 2.35 7.67
C ILE A 67 -13.20 2.05 6.99
N ARG A 68 -12.83 2.87 6.02
CA ARG A 68 -11.50 2.83 5.39
C ARG A 68 -10.46 3.41 6.34
N CYS A 69 -9.41 2.66 6.65
CA CYS A 69 -8.23 3.22 7.30
C CYS A 69 -7.39 3.99 6.28
N VAL A 70 -7.37 5.31 6.42
CA VAL A 70 -6.50 6.20 5.66
C VAL A 70 -5.16 6.30 6.38
N ASP A 71 -4.08 5.94 5.70
CA ASP A 71 -2.74 6.13 6.25
C ASP A 71 -2.36 7.61 6.17
N ASN A 72 -1.83 8.18 7.26
CA ASN A 72 -1.40 9.57 7.32
C ASN A 72 -0.04 9.75 6.63
N TYR A 73 0.01 9.57 5.32
CA TYR A 73 1.23 9.69 4.52
C TYR A 73 1.86 11.07 4.65
N SER A 74 1.07 12.13 4.79
CA SER A 74 1.54 13.51 4.98
C SER A 74 2.32 13.73 6.28
N ALA A 75 2.04 12.96 7.33
CA ALA A 75 2.78 13.04 8.59
C ALA A 75 4.00 12.10 8.61
N ARG A 76 4.24 11.34 7.55
CA ARG A 76 5.36 10.40 7.42
C ARG A 76 6.31 10.88 6.32
N GLY A 77 7.58 10.55 6.45
CA GLY A 77 8.59 10.82 5.42
C GLY A 77 9.55 11.94 5.78
N ASN A 78 10.64 11.98 5.02
CA ASN A 78 11.63 13.03 5.10
C ASN A 78 11.04 14.28 4.42
N LYS A 79 10.93 15.40 5.15
CA LYS A 79 10.53 16.68 4.55
C LYS A 79 11.42 17.00 3.34
N LYS A 80 10.87 17.74 2.37
CA LYS A 80 11.62 18.23 1.21
C LYS A 80 12.90 18.94 1.67
N THR A 81 13.98 18.84 0.90
CA THR A 81 15.25 19.49 1.25
C THR A 81 15.06 20.99 1.39
N GLU A 82 14.21 21.59 0.56
CA GLU A 82 13.85 23.01 0.60
C GLU A 82 13.11 23.40 1.90
N GLU A 83 12.39 22.47 2.53
CA GLU A 83 11.75 22.69 3.84
C GLU A 83 12.72 22.53 5.01
N LYS A 84 13.81 21.78 4.81
CA LYS A 84 14.87 21.55 5.81
C LYS A 84 15.96 22.61 5.75
N MET A 85 16.22 23.13 4.55
CA MET A 85 17.29 24.06 4.20
C MET A 85 16.69 25.12 3.25
N PRO A 86 15.89 26.07 3.77
CA PRO A 86 15.24 27.10 2.98
C PRO A 86 16.23 27.97 2.19
N GLU A 87 17.49 28.04 2.61
CA GLU A 87 18.60 28.72 1.94
C GLU A 87 18.99 28.10 0.58
N LEU A 88 18.63 26.84 0.33
CA LEU A 88 18.93 26.14 -0.94
C LEU A 88 17.83 26.30 -2.00
N GLY A 89 16.68 26.89 -1.65
CA GLY A 89 15.56 27.12 -2.57
C GLY A 89 15.73 28.35 -3.48
N GLY A 90 16.75 29.17 -3.22
CA GLY A 90 17.13 30.27 -4.10
C GLY A 90 17.91 29.72 -5.28
N GLY A 91 17.23 29.49 -6.42
CA GLY A 91 17.93 29.32 -7.68
C GLY A 91 18.87 30.52 -7.87
N TYR A 92 20.17 30.26 -8.01
CA TYR A 92 21.10 31.28 -8.47
C TYR A 92 20.58 31.75 -9.84
N THR A 93 19.97 32.93 -9.87
CA THR A 93 19.66 33.67 -11.09
C THR A 93 20.99 33.91 -11.79
N ILE A 94 21.21 33.17 -12.88
CA ILE A 94 22.39 33.25 -13.72
C ILE A 94 22.23 34.46 -14.64
N ASP A 95 22.10 35.65 -14.06
CA ASP A 95 21.80 36.89 -14.78
C ASP A 95 23.05 37.80 -14.82
N SER A 96 24.22 37.21 -14.58
CA SER A 96 25.49 37.94 -14.51
C SER A 96 26.55 37.21 -15.32
N TRP A 97 26.35 37.16 -16.64
CA TRP A 97 27.45 37.00 -17.59
C TRP A 97 27.36 38.12 -18.62
N SER A 98 28.53 38.76 -18.82
CA SER A 98 28.90 39.67 -19.92
C SER A 98 28.65 41.17 -19.70
N GLU A 99 29.61 41.83 -19.05
CA GLU A 99 30.21 43.06 -19.59
C GLU A 99 31.72 43.00 -19.34
N GLU A 100 32.49 42.70 -20.40
CA GLU A 100 33.95 42.94 -20.43
C GLU A 100 34.19 44.43 -20.71
N PRO A 101 35.12 45.11 -20.02
CA PRO A 101 35.44 46.51 -20.29
C PRO A 101 36.49 46.65 -21.40
N ASP A 102 36.25 47.59 -22.33
CA ASP A 102 37.14 48.02 -23.42
C ASP A 102 38.46 48.68 -22.94
#